data_AF-A6TRH1-F1
#
_entry.id   AF-A6TRH1-F1
#
_cell.length_a   1.000
_cell.length_b   1.000
_cell.length_c   1.000
_cell.angle_alpha   90.00
_cell.angle_beta   90.00
_cell.angle_gamma   90.00
#
_symmetry.space_group_name_H-M   'P 1'
#
loop_
_entity.id
_entity.type
_entity.pdbx_description
1 polymer ?
#
loop_
_entity_poly.entity_id
_entity_poly.type
_entity_poly.pdbx_seq_one_letter_code
_entity_poly.pdbx_strand_id
1 'polypeptide(L)'
;MIIIIVLSRLVNNKMKNKIIIKPETIINIRGDNLIQIDDAGSGSLLGGTLIGIVRVETNEYAHEIIPLEYYRGTNFENKVYIQYVLTIIKRLFKSLHVSKEEEIHMCRGYMFDQAKVWLKEEQYHFISTKIQDPLQSIIEKEFEKYTISLGLPLNMITYTKYPFHFHRILKWIYADYQIRSLLCKTGWKSWKKYGNLEISIDREKIKNNHLICLKCHEIILKDSFAAVKKYHSTRLNKVFLHQDCI
;
A
#
# COMPACT_ATOMS: atom_id res chain seq x y z
N MET A 1 29.11 17.79 27.00
CA MET A 1 29.10 19.07 27.73
C MET A 1 28.19 20.01 26.96
N ILE A 2 27.28 20.65 27.69
CA ILE A 2 26.09 21.41 27.25
C ILE A 2 26.49 22.61 26.36
N ILE A 3 25.55 23.06 25.50
CA ILE A 3 25.18 24.47 25.15
C ILE A 3 25.24 24.78 23.64
N ILE A 4 24.36 25.52 22.95
CA ILE A 4 22.99 26.08 23.10
C ILE A 4 22.57 26.52 21.67
N ILE A 5 21.26 26.47 21.40
CA ILE A 5 20.48 27.16 20.35
C ILE A 5 21.06 28.51 19.89
N VAL A 6 21.12 28.76 18.58
CA VAL A 6 21.20 30.14 18.05
C VAL A 6 19.90 30.48 17.33
N LEU A 7 19.13 31.36 17.97
CA LEU A 7 17.94 32.04 17.45
C LEU A 7 18.31 32.90 16.23
N SER A 8 17.59 32.71 15.13
CA SER A 8 17.61 33.64 14.00
C SER A 8 16.88 34.94 14.39
N ARG A 9 17.64 36.00 14.69
CA ARG A 9 17.10 37.37 14.71
C ARG A 9 17.03 37.88 13.27
N LEU A 10 15.80 38.03 12.77
CA LEU A 10 15.51 38.88 11.62
C LEU A 10 15.81 40.34 12.02
N VAL A 11 16.86 40.93 11.45
CA VAL A 11 17.04 42.38 11.43
C VAL A 11 16.76 42.83 10.01
N ASN A 12 15.56 43.38 9.83
CA ASN A 12 15.22 44.18 8.67
C ASN A 12 15.97 45.51 8.78
N ASN A 13 16.98 45.73 7.94
CA ASN A 13 17.45 47.09 7.69
C ASN A 13 17.86 47.29 6.23
N LYS A 14 17.46 48.44 5.72
CA LYS A 14 17.42 48.83 4.30
C LYS A 14 18.82 48.92 3.67
N MET A 15 18.84 48.53 2.39
CA MET A 15 19.74 48.93 1.30
C MET A 15 21.17 48.34 1.21
N LYS A 16 21.36 47.63 0.08
CA LYS A 16 22.59 47.34 -0.67
C LYS A 16 23.68 46.58 0.08
N ASN A 17 23.77 45.27 -0.15
CA ASN A 17 24.92 44.64 -0.80
C ASN A 17 24.75 43.11 -0.94
N LYS A 18 25.27 42.60 -2.05
CA LYS A 18 25.46 41.21 -2.46
C LYS A 18 25.76 40.28 -1.26
N ILE A 19 24.82 39.41 -0.90
CA ILE A 19 25.10 38.32 0.06
C ILE A 19 25.76 37.20 -0.73
N ILE A 20 27.10 37.19 -0.72
CA ILE A 20 27.88 36.01 -1.09
C ILE A 20 27.81 35.08 0.13
N ILE A 21 26.89 34.13 0.11
CA ILE A 21 26.87 33.04 1.10
C ILE A 21 28.04 32.12 0.74
N LYS A 22 29.14 32.23 1.49
CA LYS A 22 30.18 31.18 1.46
C LYS A 22 29.55 29.90 2.02
N PRO A 23 29.72 28.73 1.38
CA PRO A 23 29.40 27.48 2.04
C PRO A 23 30.51 27.25 3.08
N GLU A 24 30.23 27.64 4.32
CA GLU A 24 31.00 27.14 5.45
C GLU A 24 30.62 25.67 5.64
N THR A 25 31.63 24.84 5.44
CA THR A 25 31.61 23.42 5.72
C THR A 25 31.30 23.18 7.21
N ILE A 26 30.61 22.06 7.47
CA ILE A 26 30.52 21.29 8.72
C ILE A 26 29.26 21.54 9.56
N ILE A 27 28.33 20.56 9.54
CA ILE A 27 28.11 19.68 10.71
C ILE A 27 27.91 18.24 10.18
N ASN A 28 28.90 17.38 10.44
CA ASN A 28 28.72 15.93 10.34
C ASN A 28 27.90 15.51 11.57
N ILE A 29 26.59 15.41 11.42
CA ILE A 29 25.74 14.77 12.43
C ILE A 29 25.97 13.27 12.21
N ARG A 30 26.84 12.66 13.02
CA ARG A 30 26.83 11.21 13.25
C ARG A 30 25.51 10.83 13.95
N GLY A 31 24.39 11.00 13.27
CA GLY A 31 23.27 10.10 13.38
C GLY A 31 23.48 9.13 12.25
N ASP A 32 23.59 7.84 12.57
CA ASP A 32 23.62 6.81 11.53
C ASP A 32 22.38 7.04 10.65
N ASN A 33 22.59 7.42 9.38
CA ASN A 33 21.48 7.67 8.46
C ASN A 33 20.70 6.36 8.31
N LEU A 34 19.49 6.32 8.86
CA LEU A 34 18.69 5.12 8.94
C LEU A 34 17.80 5.00 7.70
N ILE A 35 18.01 3.92 6.97
CA ILE A 35 17.12 3.47 5.89
C ILE A 35 16.13 2.47 6.46
N GLN A 36 14.83 2.72 6.31
CA GLN A 36 13.80 1.72 6.57
C GLN A 36 13.26 1.15 5.25
N ILE A 37 12.94 -0.15 5.22
CA ILE A 37 12.36 -0.85 4.07
C ILE A 37 11.23 -1.76 4.53
N ASP A 38 10.05 -1.59 3.92
CA ASP A 38 8.84 -2.36 4.25
C ASP A 38 7.95 -2.60 3.02
N ASP A 39 6.92 -3.44 3.19
CA ASP A 39 5.91 -3.71 2.18
C ASP A 39 4.49 -3.36 2.65
N ALA A 40 3.63 -3.00 1.70
CA ALA A 40 2.20 -2.83 1.97
C ALA A 40 1.35 -3.51 0.90
N GLY A 41 0.29 -4.18 1.36
CA GLY A 41 -0.67 -4.84 0.47
C GLY A 41 -0.35 -6.30 0.15
N SER A 42 0.75 -6.89 0.63
CA SER A 42 1.04 -8.32 0.46
C SER A 42 -0.07 -9.23 1.00
N GLY A 43 -0.82 -8.77 2.02
CA GLY A 43 -2.00 -9.42 2.58
C GLY A 43 -3.36 -9.00 1.96
N SER A 44 -3.37 -8.12 0.97
CA SER A 44 -4.59 -7.69 0.26
C SER A 44 -4.82 -8.50 -1.02
N LEU A 45 -6.10 -8.83 -1.29
CA LEU A 45 -6.52 -9.47 -2.54
C LEU A 45 -6.39 -8.53 -3.75
N LEU A 46 -6.53 -7.22 -3.54
CA LEU A 46 -6.62 -6.20 -4.58
C LEU A 46 -5.24 -5.65 -4.94
N GLY A 47 -4.99 -5.53 -6.24
CA GLY A 47 -3.82 -4.85 -6.79
C GLY A 47 -2.49 -5.57 -6.55
N GLY A 48 -1.40 -4.86 -6.76
CA GLY A 48 -0.04 -5.30 -6.44
C GLY A 48 0.31 -5.21 -4.95
N THR A 49 1.61 -5.12 -4.68
CA THR A 49 2.16 -4.89 -3.33
C THR A 49 3.18 -3.77 -3.46
N LEU A 50 3.10 -2.75 -2.61
CA LEU A 50 4.11 -1.70 -2.57
C LEU A 50 5.33 -2.21 -1.83
N ILE A 51 6.50 -1.85 -2.32
CA ILE A 51 7.77 -1.93 -1.62
C ILE A 51 8.27 -0.51 -1.46
N GLY A 52 8.45 -0.07 -0.22
CA GLY A 52 8.83 1.30 0.12
C GLY A 52 10.17 1.36 0.81
N ILE A 53 10.85 2.48 0.60
CA ILE A 53 12.10 2.86 1.27
C ILE A 53 11.95 4.27 1.82
N VAL A 54 12.49 4.55 3.01
CA VAL A 54 12.62 5.92 3.51
C VAL A 54 13.96 6.11 4.22
N ARG A 55 14.56 7.27 4.01
CA ARG A 55 15.64 7.80 4.85
C ARG A 55 15.00 8.60 5.99
N VAL A 56 15.12 8.11 7.22
CA VAL A 56 14.34 8.61 8.36
C VAL A 56 14.68 10.07 8.68
N GLU A 57 15.94 10.45 8.55
CA GLU A 57 16.44 11.77 8.94
C GLU A 57 15.97 12.87 7.99
N THR A 58 15.89 12.57 6.69
CA THR A 58 15.51 13.56 5.65
C THR A 58 14.06 13.42 5.19
N ASN A 59 13.39 12.33 5.54
CA ASN A 59 12.10 11.90 4.99
C ASN A 59 12.11 11.71 3.46
N GLU A 60 13.27 11.48 2.85
CA GLU A 60 13.34 11.04 1.45
C GLU A 60 12.68 9.67 1.33
N TYR A 61 11.58 9.62 0.60
CA TYR A 61 10.76 8.42 0.44
C TYR A 61 10.61 8.08 -1.03
N ALA A 62 10.69 6.78 -1.34
CA ALA A 62 10.33 6.26 -2.64
C ALA A 62 9.66 4.89 -2.48
N HIS A 63 8.84 4.53 -3.47
CA HIS A 63 8.25 3.20 -3.54
C HIS A 63 8.07 2.76 -4.98
N GLU A 64 8.00 1.45 -5.18
CA GLU A 64 7.49 0.86 -6.42
C GLU A 64 6.43 -0.19 -6.08
N ILE A 65 5.61 -0.54 -7.07
CA ILE A 65 4.58 -1.56 -6.95
C ILE A 65 5.06 -2.82 -7.65
N ILE A 66 4.99 -3.97 -6.97
CA ILE A 66 5.09 -5.28 -7.62
C ILE A 66 3.87 -5.43 -8.53
N PRO A 67 4.05 -5.54 -9.85
CA PRO A 67 2.95 -5.62 -10.79
C PRO A 67 2.06 -6.84 -10.54
N LEU A 68 0.77 -6.71 -10.87
CA LEU A 68 -0.24 -7.70 -10.51
C LEU A 68 -0.03 -9.06 -11.20
N GLU A 69 0.59 -9.08 -12.38
CA GLU A 69 0.94 -10.27 -13.14
C GLU A 69 1.87 -11.24 -12.39
N TYR A 70 2.67 -10.75 -11.44
CA TYR A 70 3.51 -11.60 -10.58
C TYR A 70 2.71 -12.37 -9.53
N TYR A 71 1.43 -12.01 -9.33
CA TYR A 71 0.50 -12.67 -8.43
C TYR A 71 -0.50 -13.59 -9.14
N ARG A 72 -0.24 -13.98 -10.39
CA ARG A 72 -1.14 -14.79 -11.22
C ARG A 72 -0.50 -16.08 -11.68
N GLY A 73 -1.31 -17.14 -11.80
CA GLY A 73 -0.93 -18.41 -12.40
C GLY A 73 0.42 -18.96 -11.91
N THR A 74 1.24 -19.39 -12.86
CA THR A 74 2.57 -19.97 -12.61
C THR A 74 3.56 -18.98 -12.00
N ASN A 75 3.43 -17.66 -12.27
CA ASN A 75 4.29 -16.65 -11.65
C ASN A 75 4.15 -16.65 -10.12
N PHE A 76 2.92 -16.79 -9.63
CA PHE A 76 2.67 -16.85 -8.19
C PHE A 76 3.16 -18.17 -7.59
N GLU A 77 2.93 -19.29 -8.29
CA GLU A 77 3.36 -20.62 -7.84
C GLU A 77 4.89 -20.71 -7.73
N ASN A 78 5.60 -20.12 -8.68
CA ASN A 78 7.06 -20.01 -8.67
C ASN A 78 7.59 -18.87 -7.78
N LYS A 79 6.71 -18.15 -7.08
CA LYS A 79 7.02 -17.01 -6.19
C LYS A 79 7.89 -15.92 -6.85
N VAL A 80 7.68 -15.66 -8.14
CA VAL A 80 8.48 -14.69 -8.92
C VAL A 80 8.38 -13.28 -8.32
N TYR A 81 7.27 -12.94 -7.64
CA TYR A 81 7.13 -11.68 -6.91
C TYR A 81 8.24 -11.45 -5.87
N ILE A 82 8.79 -12.48 -5.22
CA ILE A 82 9.90 -12.35 -4.26
C ILE A 82 11.20 -11.94 -4.98
N GLN A 83 11.45 -12.50 -6.17
CA GLN A 83 12.58 -12.08 -7.01
C GLN A 83 12.41 -10.64 -7.51
N TYR A 84 11.17 -10.26 -7.81
CA TYR A 84 10.87 -8.90 -8.25
C TYR A 84 11.08 -7.86 -7.13
N VAL A 85 10.88 -8.21 -5.85
CA VAL A 85 11.23 -7.33 -4.72
C VAL A 85 12.69 -6.91 -4.79
N LEU A 86 13.61 -7.86 -5.02
CA LEU A 86 15.03 -7.53 -5.12
C LEU A 86 15.32 -6.53 -6.26
N THR A 87 14.61 -6.67 -7.38
CA THR A 87 14.71 -5.72 -8.51
C THR A 87 14.28 -4.33 -8.09
N ILE A 88 13.16 -4.20 -7.38
CA ILE A 88 12.68 -2.93 -6.84
C ILE A 88 13.69 -2.35 -5.85
N ILE A 89 14.17 -3.14 -4.89
CA ILE A 89 15.13 -2.66 -3.87
C ILE A 89 16.37 -2.07 -4.52
N LYS A 90 16.95 -2.73 -5.53
CA LYS A 90 18.11 -2.21 -6.27
C LYS A 90 17.83 -0.85 -6.94
N ARG A 91 16.63 -0.66 -7.51
CA ARG A 91 16.23 0.61 -8.13
C ARG A 91 16.01 1.71 -7.09
N LEU A 92 15.35 1.38 -5.98
CA LEU A 92 15.12 2.29 -4.88
C LEU A 92 16.43 2.75 -4.22
N PHE A 93 17.39 1.84 -4.04
CA PHE A 93 18.73 2.18 -3.52
C PHE A 93 19.44 3.15 -4.44
N LYS A 94 19.38 2.91 -5.76
CA LYS A 94 19.95 3.82 -6.75
C LYS A 94 19.26 5.20 -6.71
N SER A 95 17.94 5.24 -6.56
CA SER A 95 17.15 6.47 -6.51
C SER A 95 17.51 7.34 -5.31
N LEU A 96 17.66 6.73 -4.12
CA LEU A 96 18.00 7.41 -2.87
C LEU A 96 19.52 7.53 -2.63
N HIS A 97 20.33 7.07 -3.58
CA HIS A 97 21.79 7.00 -3.46
C HIS A 97 22.25 6.36 -2.14
N VAL A 98 21.59 5.26 -1.75
CA VAL A 98 21.85 4.56 -0.49
C VAL A 98 23.31 4.10 -0.45
N SER A 99 24.03 4.51 0.58
CA SER A 99 25.44 4.18 0.80
C SER A 99 25.61 2.99 1.75
N LYS A 100 26.81 2.40 1.78
CA LYS A 100 27.11 1.25 2.66
C LYS A 100 27.37 1.65 4.11
N GLU A 101 27.61 2.93 4.33
CA GLU A 101 27.82 3.56 5.63
C GLU A 101 26.51 3.80 6.39
N GLU A 102 25.37 3.61 5.72
CA GLU A 102 24.03 3.75 6.30
C GLU A 102 23.57 2.47 6.99
N GLU A 103 22.86 2.61 8.11
CA GLU A 103 22.19 1.48 8.75
C GLU A 103 20.85 1.21 8.05
N ILE A 104 20.59 -0.07 7.73
CA ILE A 104 19.35 -0.47 7.05
C ILE A 104 18.49 -1.30 7.99
N HIS A 105 17.29 -0.82 8.32
CA HIS A 105 16.25 -1.62 8.96
C HIS A 105 15.30 -2.17 7.91
N MET A 106 15.25 -3.49 7.79
CA MET A 106 14.41 -4.17 6.82
C MET A 106 13.34 -5.01 7.53
N CYS A 107 12.13 -5.00 6.99
CA CYS A 107 11.04 -5.81 7.51
C CYS A 107 11.40 -7.30 7.55
N ARG A 108 11.03 -7.96 8.66
CA ARG A 108 11.22 -9.40 8.87
C ARG A 108 10.41 -10.29 7.92
N GLY A 109 9.46 -9.73 7.18
CA GLY A 109 8.61 -10.46 6.24
C GLY A 109 9.40 -11.27 5.20
N TYR A 110 8.82 -12.39 4.78
CA TYR A 110 9.42 -13.29 3.79
C TYR A 110 9.57 -12.66 2.40
N MET A 111 8.82 -11.58 2.13
CA MET A 111 8.91 -10.78 0.90
C MET A 111 10.35 -10.31 0.63
N PHE A 112 11.15 -10.13 1.69
CA PHE A 112 12.49 -9.57 1.63
C PHE A 112 13.61 -10.59 1.69
N ASP A 113 13.33 -11.90 1.67
CA ASP A 113 14.34 -12.92 1.93
C ASP A 113 15.50 -12.88 0.92
N GLN A 114 15.20 -12.64 -0.37
CA GLN A 114 16.25 -12.48 -1.38
C GLN A 114 16.99 -11.13 -1.26
N ALA A 115 16.32 -10.08 -0.82
CA ALA A 115 16.94 -8.78 -0.56
C ALA A 115 17.95 -8.88 0.60
N LYS A 116 17.63 -9.61 1.67
CA LYS A 116 18.54 -9.86 2.80
C LYS A 116 19.80 -10.60 2.38
N VAL A 117 19.67 -11.60 1.49
CA VAL A 117 20.83 -12.31 0.92
C VAL A 117 21.71 -11.35 0.14
N TRP A 118 21.12 -10.58 -0.77
CA TRP A 118 21.84 -9.60 -1.59
C TRP A 118 22.54 -8.53 -0.74
N LEU A 119 21.88 -7.98 0.28
CA LEU A 119 22.50 -6.99 1.18
C LEU A 119 23.74 -7.54 1.88
N LYS A 120 23.69 -8.82 2.30
CA LYS A 120 24.84 -9.49 2.91
C LYS A 120 25.99 -9.68 1.92
N GLU A 121 25.69 -10.12 0.70
CA GLU A 121 26.68 -10.32 -0.38
C GLU A 121 27.36 -9.00 -0.78
N GLU A 122 26.60 -7.92 -0.85
CA GLU A 122 27.11 -6.58 -1.13
C GLU A 122 27.70 -5.87 0.10
N GLN A 123 27.77 -6.54 1.25
CA GLN A 123 28.37 -6.02 2.48
C GLN A 123 27.70 -4.74 3.02
N TYR A 124 26.38 -4.59 2.85
CA TYR A 124 25.61 -3.56 3.55
C TYR A 124 25.41 -3.92 5.02
N HIS A 125 25.36 -2.92 5.89
CA HIS A 125 24.94 -3.09 7.27
C HIS A 125 23.42 -3.08 7.39
N PHE A 126 22.81 -4.19 7.79
CA PHE A 126 21.36 -4.25 7.95
C PHE A 126 20.89 -5.07 9.16
N ILE A 127 19.72 -4.70 9.68
CA ILE A 127 19.00 -5.37 10.75
C ILE A 127 17.61 -5.76 10.25
N SER A 128 17.25 -7.04 10.44
CA SER A 128 15.90 -7.54 10.15
C SER A 128 14.99 -7.29 11.36
N THR A 129 14.11 -6.31 11.28
CA THR A 129 13.28 -5.86 12.42
C THR A 129 11.80 -5.67 12.04
N LYS A 130 10.96 -5.39 13.03
CA LYS A 130 9.62 -4.85 12.77
C LYS A 130 9.78 -3.38 12.44
N ILE A 131 9.38 -2.98 11.24
CA ILE A 131 9.37 -1.58 10.83
C ILE A 131 8.27 -0.85 11.59
N GLN A 132 8.58 0.38 12.00
CA GLN A 132 7.66 1.30 12.65
C GLN A 132 7.61 2.59 11.83
N ASP A 133 7.06 3.64 12.42
CA ASP A 133 7.09 4.96 11.80
C ASP A 133 8.54 5.49 11.66
N PRO A 134 8.81 6.28 10.61
CA PRO A 134 7.84 6.88 9.69
C PRO A 134 7.37 5.96 8.54
N LEU A 135 8.12 4.91 8.17
CA LEU A 135 7.81 4.15 6.96
C LEU A 135 6.46 3.45 7.04
N GLN A 136 6.11 2.84 8.18
CA GLN A 136 4.88 2.06 8.33
C GLN A 136 3.65 2.89 7.94
N SER A 137 3.47 4.08 8.53
CA SER A 137 2.34 4.96 8.19
C SER A 137 2.37 5.46 6.75
N ILE A 138 3.55 5.80 6.22
CA ILE A 138 3.69 6.31 4.85
C ILE A 138 3.27 5.25 3.83
N ILE A 139 3.83 4.04 3.94
CA ILE A 139 3.60 2.99 2.93
C ILE A 139 2.18 2.43 3.01
N GLU A 140 1.59 2.32 4.21
CA GLU A 140 0.17 1.97 4.36
C GLU A 140 -0.71 3.02 3.68
N LYS A 141 -0.39 4.32 3.85
CA LYS A 141 -1.16 5.40 3.22
C LYS A 141 -1.03 5.41 1.70
N GLU A 142 0.16 5.16 1.16
CA GLU A 142 0.37 5.02 -0.29
C GLU A 142 -0.39 3.80 -0.84
N PHE A 143 -0.46 2.70 -0.10
CA PHE A 143 -1.26 1.55 -0.50
C PHE A 143 -2.77 1.87 -0.51
N GLU A 144 -3.27 2.63 0.47
CA GLU A 144 -4.65 3.13 0.43
C GLU A 144 -4.91 3.93 -0.86
N LYS A 145 -4.05 4.92 -1.17
CA LYS A 145 -4.18 5.74 -2.38
C LYS A 145 -4.15 4.88 -3.65
N TYR A 146 -3.27 3.89 -3.71
CA TYR A 146 -3.21 2.93 -4.80
C TYR A 146 -4.51 2.13 -4.94
N THR A 147 -5.08 1.60 -3.85
CA THR A 147 -6.35 0.87 -3.95
C THR A 147 -7.52 1.76 -4.36
N ILE A 148 -7.51 3.04 -3.97
CA ILE A 148 -8.49 4.03 -4.42
C ILE A 148 -8.35 4.30 -5.91
N SER A 149 -7.12 4.39 -6.44
CA SER A 149 -6.91 4.57 -7.89
C SER A 149 -7.35 3.36 -8.71
N LEU A 150 -7.43 2.17 -8.10
CA LEU A 150 -8.05 0.98 -8.68
C LEU A 150 -9.59 0.97 -8.60
N GLY A 151 -10.20 2.01 -8.02
CA GLY A 151 -11.65 2.19 -7.90
C GLY A 151 -12.26 1.69 -6.58
N LEU A 152 -11.44 1.31 -5.59
CA LEU A 152 -11.95 0.94 -4.26
C LEU A 152 -12.41 2.22 -3.52
N PRO A 153 -13.66 2.31 -3.06
CA PRO A 153 -14.15 3.49 -2.36
C PRO A 153 -13.43 3.75 -1.04
N LEU A 154 -13.20 5.03 -0.73
CA LEU A 154 -12.54 5.45 0.51
C LEU A 154 -13.27 4.94 1.77
N ASN A 155 -14.60 4.92 1.78
CA ASN A 155 -15.39 4.41 2.91
C ASN A 155 -15.22 2.89 3.14
N MET A 156 -14.70 2.17 2.14
CA MET A 156 -14.31 0.76 2.25
C MET A 156 -12.95 0.57 2.93
N ILE A 157 -12.22 1.66 3.17
CA ILE A 157 -10.88 1.68 3.77
C ILE A 157 -10.96 2.29 5.18
N THR A 158 -11.44 3.54 5.30
CA THR A 158 -11.26 4.39 6.50
C THR A 158 -11.97 3.93 7.76
N TYR A 159 -13.09 3.20 7.65
CA TYR A 159 -13.96 2.89 8.80
C TYR A 159 -13.78 1.47 9.35
N THR A 160 -12.65 0.83 9.08
CA THR A 160 -12.40 -0.53 9.58
C THR A 160 -11.01 -0.67 10.13
N LYS A 161 -10.91 -1.44 11.23
CA LYS A 161 -9.64 -1.92 11.78
C LYS A 161 -8.79 -2.72 10.77
N TYR A 162 -9.40 -3.17 9.67
CA TYR A 162 -8.80 -4.02 8.65
C TYR A 162 -9.38 -3.68 7.26
N PRO A 163 -8.97 -2.55 6.65
CA PRO A 163 -9.50 -2.01 5.38
C PRO A 163 -9.55 -3.03 4.24
N PHE A 164 -8.62 -4.00 4.21
CA PHE A 164 -8.42 -4.94 3.11
C PHE A 164 -8.86 -6.38 3.42
N HIS A 165 -9.85 -6.56 4.30
CA HIS A 165 -10.40 -7.88 4.56
C HIS A 165 -10.91 -8.54 3.28
N PHE A 166 -10.40 -9.75 3.03
CA PHE A 166 -10.70 -10.56 1.84
C PHE A 166 -12.18 -10.55 1.45
N HIS A 167 -13.10 -10.90 2.36
CA HIS A 167 -14.53 -10.98 2.05
C HIS A 167 -15.19 -9.62 1.79
N ARG A 168 -14.65 -8.52 2.33
CA ARG A 168 -15.16 -7.17 2.06
C ARG A 168 -14.81 -6.76 0.64
N ILE A 169 -13.55 -6.95 0.25
CA ILE A 169 -13.06 -6.72 -1.11
C ILE A 169 -13.78 -7.65 -2.10
N LEU A 170 -14.01 -8.91 -1.72
CA LEU A 170 -14.74 -9.88 -2.53
C LEU A 170 -16.18 -9.42 -2.86
N LYS A 171 -16.89 -8.80 -1.93
CA LYS A 171 -18.21 -8.22 -2.21
C LYS A 171 -18.16 -7.09 -3.24
N TRP A 172 -17.15 -6.22 -3.12
CA TRP A 172 -16.91 -5.15 -4.11
C TRP A 172 -16.56 -5.73 -5.48
N ILE A 173 -15.80 -6.82 -5.53
CA ILE A 173 -15.50 -7.53 -6.78
C ILE A 173 -16.78 -8.10 -7.40
N TYR A 174 -17.60 -8.83 -6.65
CA TYR A 174 -18.84 -9.42 -7.18
C TYR A 174 -19.91 -8.41 -7.62
N ALA A 175 -19.84 -7.17 -7.13
CA ALA A 175 -20.70 -6.10 -7.63
C ALA A 175 -20.47 -5.81 -9.12
N ASP A 176 -19.21 -5.92 -9.58
CA ASP A 176 -18.82 -5.73 -10.97
C ASP A 176 -17.71 -6.70 -11.36
N TYR A 177 -18.09 -7.98 -11.41
CA TYR A 177 -17.15 -9.10 -11.46
C TYR A 177 -16.26 -9.07 -12.70
N GLN A 178 -16.82 -8.76 -13.87
CA GLN A 178 -16.11 -8.79 -15.14
C GLN A 178 -14.91 -7.83 -15.14
N ILE A 179 -15.09 -6.63 -14.57
CA ILE A 179 -14.04 -5.62 -14.53
C ILE A 179 -13.12 -5.81 -13.32
N ARG A 180 -13.69 -6.03 -12.12
CA ARG A 180 -12.91 -5.98 -10.86
C ARG A 180 -12.14 -7.25 -10.56
N SER A 181 -12.55 -8.41 -11.09
CA SER A 181 -11.77 -9.65 -10.98
C SER A 181 -10.39 -9.53 -11.63
N LEU A 182 -10.27 -8.70 -12.68
CA LEU A 182 -9.02 -8.38 -13.36
C LEU A 182 -8.06 -7.53 -12.52
N LEU A 183 -8.44 -7.12 -11.32
CA LEU A 183 -7.60 -6.38 -10.39
C LEU A 183 -7.08 -7.25 -9.23
N CYS A 184 -7.40 -8.55 -9.24
CA CYS A 184 -7.15 -9.44 -8.11
C CYS A 184 -5.89 -10.29 -8.26
N LYS A 185 -5.28 -10.63 -7.11
CA LYS A 185 -4.18 -11.60 -6.96
C LYS A 185 -4.71 -13.03 -7.15
N THR A 186 -4.87 -13.45 -8.40
CA THR A 186 -5.61 -14.68 -8.72
C THR A 186 -4.85 -15.98 -8.42
N GLY A 187 -3.54 -15.92 -8.17
CA GLY A 187 -2.75 -17.09 -7.76
C GLY A 187 -3.06 -17.60 -6.35
N TRP A 188 -3.71 -16.79 -5.52
CA TRP A 188 -3.97 -17.13 -4.12
C TRP A 188 -4.93 -18.30 -3.96
N LYS A 189 -4.67 -19.17 -2.96
CA LYS A 189 -5.57 -20.29 -2.62
C LYS A 189 -6.99 -19.81 -2.30
N SER A 190 -7.12 -18.68 -1.59
CA SER A 190 -8.43 -18.10 -1.27
C SER A 190 -9.15 -17.57 -2.51
N TRP A 191 -8.42 -17.01 -3.49
CA TRP A 191 -9.02 -16.64 -4.77
C TRP A 191 -9.47 -17.87 -5.56
N LYS A 192 -8.62 -18.90 -5.68
CA LYS A 192 -8.99 -20.17 -6.34
C LYS A 192 -10.27 -20.78 -5.73
N LYS A 193 -10.48 -20.59 -4.41
CA LYS A 193 -11.67 -21.08 -3.69
C LYS A 193 -12.90 -20.20 -3.80
N TYR A 194 -12.76 -18.87 -3.74
CA TYR A 194 -13.89 -17.96 -3.56
C TYR A 194 -14.04 -16.91 -4.68
N GLY A 195 -13.13 -16.90 -5.64
CA GLY A 195 -13.03 -15.88 -6.67
C GLY A 195 -14.06 -16.03 -7.79
N ASN A 196 -14.64 -17.22 -8.00
CA ASN A 196 -15.62 -17.47 -9.06
C ASN A 196 -16.75 -18.39 -8.56
N LEU A 197 -17.51 -17.92 -7.58
CA LEU A 197 -18.64 -18.63 -6.99
C LEU A 197 -19.89 -18.42 -7.85
N GLU A 198 -20.81 -19.37 -7.78
CA GLU A 198 -22.13 -19.23 -8.39
C GLU A 198 -22.90 -18.08 -7.72
N ILE A 199 -23.55 -17.27 -8.56
CA ILE A 199 -24.30 -16.10 -8.15
C ILE A 199 -25.76 -16.27 -8.57
N SER A 200 -26.68 -16.12 -7.62
CA SER A 200 -28.09 -15.89 -7.92
C SER A 200 -28.41 -14.40 -7.80
N ILE A 201 -29.37 -13.93 -8.61
CA ILE A 201 -29.83 -12.55 -8.61
C ILE A 201 -31.28 -12.54 -8.18
N ASP A 202 -31.57 -11.79 -7.12
CA ASP A 202 -32.91 -11.57 -6.61
C ASP A 202 -33.26 -10.07 -6.59
N ARG A 203 -34.54 -9.77 -6.36
CA ARG A 203 -35.04 -8.42 -6.10
C ARG A 203 -35.53 -8.32 -4.66
N GLU A 204 -34.99 -7.39 -3.87
CA GLU A 204 -35.38 -7.19 -2.48
C GLU A 204 -35.81 -5.73 -2.22
N LYS A 205 -36.87 -5.53 -1.42
CA LYS A 205 -37.30 -4.20 -0.95
C LYS A 205 -36.44 -3.77 0.23
N ILE A 206 -35.90 -2.55 0.19
CA ILE A 206 -35.05 -2.00 1.24
C ILE A 206 -35.91 -1.42 2.36
N LYS A 207 -35.95 -2.08 3.53
CA LYS A 207 -36.90 -1.73 4.62
C LYS A 207 -36.36 -0.77 5.67
N ASN A 208 -35.08 -0.85 6.00
CA ASN A 208 -34.56 -0.18 7.20
C ASN A 208 -33.95 1.18 6.84
N ASN A 209 -32.81 1.17 6.16
CA ASN A 209 -31.98 2.34 5.88
C ASN A 209 -31.61 2.41 4.40
N HIS A 210 -31.18 3.59 3.96
CA HIS A 210 -30.49 3.77 2.69
C HIS A 210 -29.30 2.81 2.61
N LEU A 211 -29.14 2.17 1.46
CA LEU A 211 -27.97 1.34 1.16
C LEU A 211 -27.09 2.05 0.13
N ILE A 212 -25.85 1.60 0.00
CA ILE A 212 -24.95 2.05 -1.05
C ILE A 212 -24.87 0.94 -2.09
N CYS A 213 -25.10 1.27 -3.36
CA CYS A 213 -24.87 0.36 -4.47
C CYS A 213 -23.38 0.05 -4.57
N LEU A 214 -23.00 -1.22 -4.49
CA LEU A 214 -21.58 -1.58 -4.51
C LEU A 214 -20.93 -1.49 -5.90
N LYS A 215 -21.69 -1.21 -6.98
CA LYS A 215 -21.15 -0.98 -8.33
C LYS A 215 -20.89 0.51 -8.58
N CYS A 216 -21.93 1.35 -8.54
CA CYS A 216 -21.81 2.79 -8.83
C CYS A 216 -21.52 3.67 -7.60
N HIS A 217 -21.63 3.13 -6.39
CA HIS A 217 -21.43 3.83 -5.12
C HIS A 217 -22.47 4.91 -4.76
N GLU A 218 -23.56 4.99 -5.53
CA GLU A 218 -24.70 5.86 -5.25
C GLU A 218 -25.69 5.23 -4.26
N ILE A 219 -26.52 6.09 -3.65
CA ILE A 219 -27.53 5.68 -2.68
C ILE A 219 -28.65 4.88 -3.34
N ILE A 220 -28.99 3.75 -2.74
CA ILE A 220 -30.25 3.02 -2.94
C ILE A 220 -31.21 3.47 -1.84
N LEU A 221 -32.28 4.15 -2.23
CA LEU A 221 -33.24 4.75 -1.31
C LEU A 221 -33.98 3.69 -0.48
N LYS A 222 -34.38 4.09 0.72
CA LYS A 222 -35.27 3.30 1.57
C LYS A 222 -36.61 3.17 0.86
N ASP A 223 -37.29 2.05 1.11
CA ASP A 223 -38.58 1.69 0.53
C ASP A 223 -38.57 1.48 -1.00
N SER A 224 -37.39 1.56 -1.63
CA SER A 224 -37.16 1.18 -3.02
C SER A 224 -36.75 -0.31 -3.16
N PHE A 225 -36.57 -0.76 -4.40
CA PHE A 225 -36.11 -2.12 -4.71
C PHE A 225 -34.65 -2.14 -5.16
N ALA A 226 -33.85 -3.00 -4.55
CA ALA A 226 -32.49 -3.29 -4.99
C ALA A 226 -32.42 -4.61 -5.77
N ALA A 227 -31.49 -4.68 -6.72
CA ALA A 227 -30.99 -5.94 -7.22
C ALA A 227 -30.01 -6.52 -6.18
N VAL A 228 -30.09 -7.82 -5.92
CA VAL A 228 -29.27 -8.48 -4.90
C VAL A 228 -28.56 -9.68 -5.51
N LYS A 229 -27.25 -9.55 -5.73
CA LYS A 229 -26.38 -10.68 -6.04
C LYS A 229 -26.12 -11.46 -4.75
N LYS A 230 -26.40 -12.77 -4.76
CA LYS A 230 -26.20 -13.68 -3.64
C LYS A 230 -25.21 -14.76 -4.01
N TYR A 231 -24.30 -15.06 -3.09
CA TYR A 231 -23.35 -16.16 -3.23
C TYR A 231 -22.99 -16.71 -1.84
N HIS A 232 -22.63 -17.99 -1.78
CA HIS A 232 -22.25 -18.65 -0.54
C HIS A 232 -20.73 -18.85 -0.49
N SER A 233 -20.06 -18.23 0.50
CA SER A 233 -18.64 -18.49 0.78
C SER A 233 -18.51 -19.33 2.06
N THR A 234 -18.07 -18.74 3.17
CA THR A 234 -18.19 -19.31 4.53
C THR A 234 -19.58 -19.08 5.12
N ARG A 235 -20.35 -18.16 4.53
CA ARG A 235 -21.73 -17.81 4.85
C ARG A 235 -22.40 -17.23 3.62
N LEU A 236 -23.71 -17.05 3.67
CA LEU A 236 -24.45 -16.28 2.67
C LEU A 236 -23.96 -14.83 2.63
N ASN A 237 -23.61 -14.34 1.44
CA ASN A 237 -23.30 -12.95 1.19
C ASN A 237 -24.36 -12.35 0.26
N LYS A 238 -24.71 -11.09 0.55
CA LYS A 238 -25.56 -10.26 -0.31
C LYS A 238 -24.77 -9.04 -0.76
N VAL A 239 -24.87 -8.73 -2.05
CA VAL A 239 -24.31 -7.54 -2.70
C VAL A 239 -25.48 -6.77 -3.29
N PHE A 240 -25.73 -5.58 -2.75
CA PHE A 240 -26.86 -4.73 -3.16
C PHE A 240 -26.44 -3.77 -4.27
N LEU A 241 -27.28 -3.69 -5.29
CA LEU A 241 -27.07 -2.91 -6.50
C LEU A 241 -28.36 -2.17 -6.89
N HIS A 242 -28.24 -1.05 -7.62
CA HIS A 242 -29.36 -0.53 -8.39
C HIS A 242 -29.79 -1.55 -9.46
N GLN A 243 -31.04 -1.49 -9.92
CA GLN A 243 -31.54 -2.41 -10.95
C GLN A 243 -30.72 -2.30 -12.23
N ASP A 244 -30.37 -1.07 -12.63
CA ASP A 244 -29.58 -0.79 -13.84
C ASP A 244 -28.07 -1.07 -13.66
N CYS A 245 -27.65 -1.47 -12.46
CA CYS A 245 -26.27 -1.81 -12.12
C CYS A 245 -26.00 -3.32 -12.12
N ILE A 246 -26.92 -4.17 -12.57
CA ILE A 246 -26.67 -5.62 -12.67
C ILE A 246 -25.48 -5.91 -13.60
#